data_AF-A0A8J8K9E2-F1
#
_entry.id   AF-A0A8J8K9E2-F1
#
_cell.length_a   1.000
_cell.length_b   1.000
_cell.length_c   1.000
_cell.angle_alpha   90.00
_cell.angle_beta   90.00
_cell.angle_gamma   90.00
#
_symmetry.space_group_name_H-M   'P 1'
#
loop_
_entity.id
_entity.type
_entity.pdbx_description
1 polymer ?
#
loop_
_entity_poly.entity_id
_entity_poly.type
_entity_poly.pdbx_seq_one_letter_code
_entity_poly.pdbx_strand_id
1 'polypeptide(L)'
;MPKTKREVLVFTLVVSVIAGICEELIFRAYLLNFVEGYFSMFVAVILSSVVFGLWHMYLGVGYVVRTTLMGIMFSIIYLLSGNIIIPMIVHIFIDVYSGLMFYFGNKTY
;
A
#
# COMPACT_ATOMS: atom_id res chain seq x y z
N MET A 1 7.71 -12.25 -2.46
CA MET A 1 7.17 -12.15 -3.83
C MET A 1 6.97 -13.55 -4.42
N PRO A 2 5.91 -13.79 -5.21
CA PRO A 2 5.53 -15.13 -5.69
C PRO A 2 6.43 -15.63 -6.83
N LYS A 3 6.81 -16.91 -6.82
CA LYS A 3 7.70 -17.56 -7.81
C LYS A 3 7.01 -18.69 -8.58
N THR A 4 6.00 -19.33 -7.99
CA THR A 4 5.23 -20.42 -8.63
C THR A 4 3.81 -20.00 -8.99
N LYS A 5 3.14 -20.74 -9.88
CA LYS A 5 1.72 -20.50 -10.23
C LYS A 5 0.82 -20.50 -8.99
N ARG A 6 1.06 -21.42 -8.06
CA ARG A 6 0.30 -21.53 -6.81
C ARG A 6 0.54 -20.31 -5.93
N GLU A 7 1.78 -19.86 -5.81
CA GLU A 7 2.12 -18.67 -5.02
C GLU A 7 1.51 -17.41 -5.62
N VAL A 8 1.50 -17.26 -6.95
CA VAL A 8 0.82 -16.12 -7.61
C VAL A 8 -0.66 -16.12 -7.29
N LEU A 9 -1.32 -17.29 -7.39
CA LEU A 9 -2.74 -17.40 -7.07
C LEU A 9 -3.04 -16.99 -5.62
N VAL A 10 -2.26 -17.51 -4.67
CA VAL A 10 -2.41 -17.17 -3.24
C VAL A 10 -2.09 -15.70 -3.00
N PHE A 11 -1.04 -15.17 -3.61
CA PHE A 11 -0.64 -13.77 -3.48
C PHE A 11 -1.76 -12.85 -3.96
N THR A 12 -2.28 -13.08 -5.16
CA THR A 12 -3.33 -12.26 -5.77
C THR A 12 -4.66 -12.35 -5.03
N LEU A 13 -5.12 -13.55 -4.66
CA LEU A 13 -6.46 -13.73 -4.09
C LEU A 13 -6.52 -13.49 -2.58
N VAL A 14 -5.40 -13.64 -1.88
CA VAL A 14 -5.38 -13.61 -0.41
C VAL A 14 -4.50 -12.48 0.08
N VAL A 15 -3.21 -12.48 -0.28
CA VAL A 15 -2.25 -11.53 0.29
C VAL A 15 -2.59 -10.11 -0.13
N SER A 16 -2.74 -9.84 -1.42
CA SER A 16 -3.05 -8.51 -1.95
C SER A 16 -4.38 -7.97 -1.43
N VAL A 17 -5.40 -8.83 -1.33
CA VAL A 17 -6.74 -8.43 -0.84
C VAL A 17 -6.69 -8.09 0.65
N ILE A 18 -6.11 -8.97 1.47
CA ILE A 18 -6.03 -8.75 2.92
C ILE A 18 -5.13 -7.56 3.23
N ALA A 19 -3.96 -7.45 2.58
CA ALA A 19 -3.05 -6.33 2.76
C ALA A 19 -3.73 -5.01 2.36
N GLY A 20 -4.29 -4.92 1.15
CA GLY A 20 -4.95 -3.70 0.69
C GLY A 20 -6.13 -3.26 1.57
N ILE A 21 -6.87 -4.18 2.19
CA ILE A 21 -7.92 -3.83 3.15
C ILE A 21 -7.32 -3.38 4.48
N CYS A 22 -6.50 -4.23 5.10
CA CYS A 22 -5.99 -3.99 6.45
C CYS A 22 -5.09 -2.75 6.51
N GLU A 23 -4.20 -2.59 5.53
CA GLU A 23 -3.29 -1.45 5.50
C GLU A 23 -4.04 -0.14 5.28
N GLU A 24 -5.01 -0.07 4.37
CA GLU A 24 -5.79 1.16 4.20
C GLU A 24 -6.65 1.49 5.44
N LEU A 25 -7.20 0.50 6.13
CA LEU A 25 -7.88 0.74 7.41
C LEU A 25 -6.93 1.33 8.47
N ILE A 26 -5.75 0.75 8.62
CA ILE A 26 -4.78 1.18 9.64
C ILE A 26 -4.23 2.56 9.30
N PHE A 27 -3.78 2.77 8.06
CA PHE A 27 -3.03 3.97 7.71
C PHE A 27 -3.91 5.14 7.27
N ARG A 28 -5.05 4.89 6.59
CA ARG A 28 -5.90 5.96 6.01
C ARG A 28 -7.13 6.19 6.85
N ALA A 29 -7.86 5.14 7.21
CA ALA A 29 -9.03 5.31 8.05
C ALA A 29 -8.66 5.70 9.49
N TYR A 30 -7.61 5.11 10.06
CA TYR A 30 -7.19 5.39 11.44
C TYR A 30 -6.04 6.40 11.55
N LEU A 31 -4.81 6.05 11.15
CA LEU A 31 -3.62 6.85 11.48
C LEU A 31 -3.66 8.25 10.87
N LEU A 32 -4.05 8.40 9.60
CA LEU A 32 -4.17 9.71 8.95
C LEU A 32 -5.12 10.63 9.72
N ASN A 33 -6.34 10.19 10.00
CA ASN A 33 -7.33 10.97 10.75
C ASN A 33 -6.89 11.21 12.21
N PHE A 34 -6.23 10.24 12.83
CA PHE A 34 -5.69 10.40 14.18
C PHE A 34 -4.65 11.53 14.23
N VAL A 35 -3.69 11.56 13.30
CA VAL A 35 -2.66 12.60 13.25
C VAL A 35 -3.24 13.96 12.89
N GLU A 36 -4.23 14.00 11.99
CA GLU A 36 -4.95 15.23 11.63
C GLU A 36 -5.71 15.85 12.81
N GLY A 37 -6.13 15.05 13.80
CA GLY A 37 -6.69 15.57 15.05
C GLY A 37 -5.72 16.43 15.89
N TYR A 38 -4.42 16.35 15.65
CA TYR A 38 -3.39 17.09 16.38
C TYR A 38 -2.53 18.01 15.51
N PHE A 39 -2.49 17.78 14.19
CA PHE A 39 -1.63 18.48 13.25
C PHE A 39 -2.39 18.84 11.97
N SER A 40 -1.81 19.67 11.10
CA SER A 40 -2.44 19.98 9.82
C SER A 40 -2.56 18.74 8.93
N MET A 41 -3.57 18.72 8.05
CA MET A 41 -3.77 17.65 7.06
C MET A 41 -2.49 17.34 6.26
N PHE A 42 -1.72 18.38 5.88
CA PHE A 42 -0.44 18.18 5.18
C PHE A 42 0.54 17.33 6.01
N VAL A 43 0.70 17.64 7.29
CA VAL A 43 1.56 16.87 8.20
C VAL A 43 1.03 15.46 8.39
N ALA A 44 -0.29 15.30 8.52
CA ALA A 44 -0.93 13.99 8.65
C ALA A 44 -0.66 13.10 7.43
N VAL A 45 -0.78 13.65 6.20
CA VAL A 45 -0.47 12.93 4.97
C VAL A 45 0.99 12.49 4.95
N ILE A 46 1.93 13.38 5.25
CA ILE A 46 3.36 13.05 5.22
C ILE A 46 3.70 12.00 6.28
N LEU A 47 3.27 12.20 7.54
CA LEU A 47 3.60 11.30 8.64
C LEU A 47 3.00 9.91 8.45
N SER A 48 1.70 9.81 8.15
CA SER A 48 1.05 8.51 7.93
C SER A 48 1.70 7.74 6.76
N SER A 49 2.08 8.44 5.70
CA SER A 49 2.75 7.85 4.53
C SER A 49 4.19 7.43 4.79
N VAL A 50 4.92 8.18 5.63
CA VAL A 50 6.27 7.78 6.06
C VAL A 50 6.20 6.54 6.94
N VAL A 51 5.27 6.48 7.91
CA VAL A 51 5.09 5.29 8.75
C VAL A 51 4.69 4.08 7.90
N PHE A 52 3.78 4.26 6.93
CA PHE A 52 3.45 3.22 5.94
C PHE A 52 4.67 2.73 5.17
N GLY A 53 5.56 3.63 4.73
CA GLY A 53 6.79 3.21 4.06
C GLY A 53 7.77 2.48 4.98
N LEU A 54 7.92 2.94 6.23
CA LEU A 54 8.78 2.29 7.23
C LEU A 54 8.28 0.89 7.61
N TRP A 55 6.97 0.64 7.55
CA TRP A 55 6.39 -0.70 7.68
C TRP A 55 6.98 -1.70 6.67
N HIS A 56 7.47 -1.21 5.53
CA HIS A 56 8.07 -1.99 4.45
C HIS A 56 9.61 -2.03 4.49
N MET A 57 10.24 -1.56 5.58
CA MET A 57 11.70 -1.49 5.70
C MET A 57 12.42 -2.83 5.50
N TYR A 58 11.75 -3.94 5.80
CA TYR A 58 12.30 -5.28 5.58
C TYR A 58 12.61 -5.59 4.10
N LEU A 59 12.08 -4.81 3.16
CA LEU A 59 12.38 -4.90 1.72
C LEU A 59 13.54 -3.98 1.28
N GLY A 60 14.10 -3.20 2.21
CA GLY A 60 15.22 -2.28 1.98
C GLY A 60 14.80 -0.83 1.76
N VAL A 61 15.75 0.09 1.91
CA VAL A 61 15.52 1.56 1.90
C VAL A 61 14.91 2.05 0.59
N GLY A 62 15.31 1.46 -0.55
CA GLY A 62 14.72 1.80 -1.85
C GLY A 62 13.23 1.48 -1.93
N TYR A 63 12.77 0.41 -1.26
CA TYR A 63 11.36 0.08 -1.16
C TYR A 63 10.62 1.05 -0.24
N VAL A 64 11.20 1.41 0.91
CA VAL A 64 10.62 2.41 1.84
C VAL A 64 10.22 3.69 1.10
N VAL A 65 11.14 4.27 0.32
CA VAL A 65 10.88 5.50 -0.44
C VAL A 65 9.71 5.31 -1.41
N ARG A 66 9.69 4.22 -2.17
CA ARG A 66 8.60 3.92 -3.12
C ARG A 66 7.26 3.76 -2.39
N THR A 67 7.22 3.00 -1.30
CA THR A 67 6.02 2.78 -0.51
C THR A 67 5.56 4.04 0.20
N THR A 68 6.45 4.95 0.61
CA THR A 68 6.06 6.28 1.12
C THR A 68 5.39 7.13 0.04
N LEU A 69 5.88 7.10 -1.20
CA LEU A 69 5.23 7.81 -2.31
C LEU A 69 3.85 7.24 -2.65
N MET A 70 3.72 5.91 -2.69
CA MET A 70 2.41 5.24 -2.76
C MET A 70 1.53 5.62 -1.56
N GLY A 71 2.17 5.73 -0.41
CA GLY A 71 1.67 6.27 0.85
C GLY A 71 0.83 7.53 0.65
N ILE A 72 1.50 8.54 0.09
CA ILE A 72 0.98 9.87 -0.20
C ILE A 72 -0.13 9.78 -1.25
N MET A 73 0.08 9.00 -2.32
CA MET A 73 -0.92 8.82 -3.37
C MET A 73 -2.24 8.25 -2.82
N PHE A 74 -2.20 7.21 -2.00
CA PHE A 74 -3.40 6.63 -1.38
C PHE A 74 -4.09 7.62 -0.44
N SER A 75 -3.32 8.41 0.32
CA SER A 75 -3.87 9.47 1.17
C SER A 75 -4.60 10.52 0.32
N ILE A 76 -4.03 10.96 -0.81
CA ILE A 76 -4.68 11.89 -1.73
C ILE A 76 -5.97 11.29 -2.32
N ILE A 77 -5.93 10.02 -2.77
CA ILE A 77 -7.11 9.33 -3.29
C ILE A 77 -8.21 9.26 -2.23
N TYR A 78 -7.86 8.90 -0.99
CA TYR A 78 -8.80 8.82 0.12
C TYR A 78 -9.45 10.19 0.41
N LEU A 79 -8.65 11.25 0.51
CA LEU A 79 -9.13 12.59 0.82
C LEU A 79 -9.99 13.19 -0.31
N LEU A 80 -9.61 12.98 -1.56
CA LEU A 80 -10.39 13.48 -2.72
C LEU A 80 -11.69 12.70 -2.93
N SER A 81 -11.69 11.39 -2.64
CA SER A 81 -12.85 10.56 -2.85
C SER A 81 -13.82 10.52 -1.66
N GLY A 82 -13.34 10.80 -0.45
CA GLY A 82 -14.09 10.64 0.79
C GLY A 82 -14.51 9.19 1.08
N ASN A 83 -13.92 8.20 0.40
CA ASN A 83 -14.35 6.81 0.45
C ASN A 83 -13.15 5.88 0.59
N ILE A 84 -13.10 5.09 1.67
CA ILE A 84 -12.00 4.17 1.97
C ILE A 84 -11.93 2.97 1.02
N ILE A 85 -13.05 2.59 0.38
CA ILE A 85 -13.09 1.45 -0.54
C ILE A 85 -12.26 1.74 -1.80
N ILE A 86 -12.20 3.00 -2.24
CA ILE A 86 -11.46 3.38 -3.45
C ILE A 86 -9.94 3.15 -3.29
N PRO A 87 -9.23 3.70 -2.27
CA PRO A 87 -7.82 3.40 -2.08
C PRO A 87 -7.57 1.92 -1.79
N MET A 88 -8.47 1.20 -1.12
CA MET A 88 -8.36 -0.27 -0.96
C MET A 88 -8.30 -0.99 -2.30
N ILE A 89 -9.25 -0.71 -3.20
CA ILE A 89 -9.29 -1.33 -4.53
C ILE A 89 -8.01 -0.99 -5.31
N VAL A 90 -7.58 0.27 -5.30
CA VAL A 90 -6.36 0.70 -5.99
C VAL A 90 -5.12 0.00 -5.42
N HIS A 91 -5.01 -0.12 -4.10
CA HIS A 91 -3.91 -0.81 -3.44
C HIS A 91 -3.87 -2.29 -3.82
N ILE A 92 -5.00 -2.99 -3.75
CA ILE A 92 -5.12 -4.39 -4.18
C ILE A 92 -4.63 -4.56 -5.62
N PHE A 93 -5.05 -3.68 -6.54
CA PHE A 93 -4.61 -3.73 -7.94
C PHE A 93 -3.10 -3.52 -8.10
N ILE A 94 -2.51 -2.58 -7.37
CA ILE A 94 -1.06 -2.31 -7.40
C ILE A 94 -0.28 -3.52 -6.88
N ASP A 95 -0.73 -4.14 -5.80
CA ASP A 95 -0.11 -5.34 -5.27
C ASP A 95 -0.20 -6.51 -6.25
N VAL A 96 -1.38 -6.77 -6.80
CA VAL A 96 -1.57 -7.81 -7.82
C VAL A 96 -0.67 -7.57 -9.01
N TYR A 97 -0.62 -6.33 -9.53
CA TYR A 97 0.27 -5.96 -10.63
C TYR A 97 1.73 -6.21 -10.29
N SER A 98 2.19 -5.78 -9.11
CA SER A 98 3.56 -5.98 -8.63
C SER A 98 3.92 -7.47 -8.53
N GLY A 99 3.03 -8.28 -7.96
CA GLY A 99 3.22 -9.73 -7.84
C GLY A 99 3.29 -10.44 -9.19
N LEU A 100 2.42 -10.07 -10.15
CA LEU A 100 2.44 -10.60 -11.51
C LEU A 100 3.73 -10.22 -12.25
N MET A 101 4.11 -8.94 -12.19
CA MET A 101 5.34 -8.45 -12.83
C MET A 101 6.58 -9.15 -12.29
N PHE A 102 6.66 -9.38 -10.97
CA PHE A 102 7.74 -10.14 -10.37
C PHE A 102 7.78 -11.59 -10.87
N TYR A 103 6.63 -12.25 -10.96
CA TYR A 103 6.55 -13.64 -11.41
C TYR A 103 6.94 -13.81 -12.89
N PHE A 104 6.46 -12.94 -13.78
CA PHE A 104 6.80 -13.00 -15.21
C PHE A 104 8.22 -12.51 -15.50
N GLY A 105 8.70 -11.49 -14.78
CA GLY A 105 10.06 -10.97 -14.92
C GLY A 105 11.14 -11.94 -14.45
N ASN A 106 10.83 -12.84 -13.50
CA ASN A 106 11.75 -13.90 -13.07
C ASN A 106 11.65 -15.20 -13.87
N LYS A 107 10.71 -15.29 -14.82
CA LYS A 107 10.60 -16.44 -15.74
C LYS A 107 11.39 -16.26 -17.04
N THR A 108 11.91 -15.06 -17.28
CA THR A 108 12.60 -14.67 -18.51
C THR A 108 14.13 -14.80 -18.40
N TYR A 109 14.64 -15.31 -17.29
CA TYR A 109 16.02 -15.72 -17.03
C TYR A 109 16.03 -17.12 -16.42
#